data_AF-A0A1I5K2R3-F1
#
_entry.id   AF-A0A1I5K2R3-F1
#
_cell.length_a   1.000
_cell.length_b   1.000
_cell.length_c   1.000
_cell.angle_alpha   90.00
_cell.angle_beta   90.00
_cell.angle_gamma   90.00
#
_symmetry.space_group_name_H-M   'P 1'
#
loop_
_entity.id
_entity.type
_entity.pdbx_description
1 polymer ?
#
loop_
_entity_poly.entity_id
_entity_poly.type
_entity_poly.pdbx_seq_one_letter_code
_entity_poly.pdbx_strand_id
1 'polypeptide(L)'
;METFTRNNLEFYQLSIRNIRLKYMDQTPLTAFIDLIRSHTIFVRDGGVFKDLMLEVELKIKQKYWTLYLEDERGDFDEKNQPLCLFLVLYNLELFTDSRGYFNWCKVHGLNSSSSFWLNYYRDLGRIEQEIRLELKGFNNPVSGVDYELRNGSFLSLIKGE
;
A
#
# COMPACT_ATOMS: atom_id res chain seq x y z
N MET A 1 32.41 7.19 -2.43
CA MET A 1 30.94 7.05 -2.42
C MET A 1 30.63 5.58 -2.18
N GLU A 2 30.91 5.06 -0.98
CA GLU A 2 30.83 3.62 -0.67
C GLU A 2 30.91 3.42 0.86
N THR A 3 29.88 3.87 1.58
CA THR A 3 29.69 3.59 3.02
C THR A 3 28.21 3.39 3.35
N PHE A 4 27.47 2.81 2.40
CA PHE A 4 26.03 2.54 2.52
C PHE A 4 25.75 1.01 2.60
N THR A 5 26.64 0.22 3.23
CA THR A 5 26.76 -1.20 2.83
C THR A 5 26.84 -2.27 3.91
N ARG A 6 26.52 -2.01 5.18
CA ARG A 6 26.32 -3.14 6.13
C ARG A 6 25.44 -2.82 7.34
N ASN A 7 25.70 -1.69 7.98
CA ASN A 7 24.97 -1.28 9.18
C ASN A 7 23.47 -1.05 8.93
N ASN A 8 23.12 -0.50 7.76
CA ASN A 8 21.71 -0.28 7.38
C ASN A 8 20.97 -1.60 7.11
N LEU A 9 21.65 -2.59 6.51
CA LEU A 9 21.09 -3.91 6.26
C LEU A 9 20.87 -4.69 7.56
N GLU A 10 21.82 -4.64 8.49
CA GLU A 10 21.68 -5.25 9.82
C GLU A 10 20.57 -4.58 10.64
N PHE A 11 20.49 -3.26 10.63
CA PHE A 11 19.38 -2.53 11.27
C PHE A 11 18.02 -2.88 10.65
N TYR A 12 17.96 -3.01 9.32
CA TYR A 12 16.74 -3.38 8.62
C TYR A 12 16.31 -4.82 8.96
N GLN A 13 17.26 -5.77 8.99
CA GLN A 13 17.00 -7.15 9.39
C GLN A 13 16.60 -7.25 10.87
N LEU A 14 17.24 -6.50 11.77
CA LEU A 14 16.87 -6.41 13.18
C LEU A 14 15.49 -5.79 13.37
N SER A 15 15.15 -4.76 12.61
CA SER A 15 13.83 -4.12 12.60
C SER A 15 12.73 -5.09 12.15
N ILE A 16 12.94 -5.79 11.04
CA ILE A 16 12.03 -6.83 10.55
C ILE A 16 11.90 -7.94 11.58
N ARG A 17 13.01 -8.42 12.14
CA ARG A 17 13.01 -9.47 13.15
C ARG A 17 12.25 -9.06 14.41
N ASN A 18 12.43 -7.82 14.88
CA ASN A 18 11.75 -7.31 16.08
C ASN A 18 10.25 -7.10 15.84
N ILE A 19 9.83 -6.70 14.64
CA ILE A 19 8.39 -6.70 14.26
C ILE A 19 7.86 -8.12 14.26
N ARG A 20 8.57 -9.04 13.61
CA ARG A 20 8.16 -10.44 13.50
C ARG A 20 8.05 -11.12 14.87
N LEU A 21 8.93 -10.77 15.80
CA LEU A 21 8.89 -11.22 17.20
C LEU A 21 7.76 -10.55 18.00
N LYS A 22 7.48 -9.26 17.78
CA LYS A 22 6.39 -8.54 18.45
C LYS A 22 5.01 -9.11 18.10
N TYR A 23 4.85 -9.63 16.88
CA TYR A 23 3.58 -10.11 16.35
C TYR A 23 3.54 -11.64 16.18
N MET A 24 4.46 -12.36 16.80
CA MET A 24 4.70 -13.79 16.53
C MET A 24 3.51 -14.70 16.92
N ASP A 25 2.68 -14.25 17.87
CA ASP A 25 1.48 -14.97 18.35
C ASP A 25 0.16 -14.39 17.80
N GLN A 26 0.23 -13.42 16.88
CA GLN A 26 -0.94 -12.75 16.31
C GLN A 26 -1.27 -13.27 14.90
N THR A 27 -2.53 -13.16 14.50
CA THR A 27 -2.89 -13.34 13.09
C THR A 27 -2.28 -12.21 12.24
N PRO A 28 -1.96 -12.42 10.95
CA PRO A 28 -1.42 -11.37 10.08
C PRO A 28 -2.30 -10.11 10.04
N LEU A 29 -3.62 -10.27 10.12
CA LEU A 29 -4.59 -9.18 10.16
C LEU A 29 -4.49 -8.36 11.46
N THR A 30 -4.39 -9.02 12.62
CA THR A 30 -4.22 -8.34 13.90
C THR A 30 -2.91 -7.54 13.94
N ALA A 31 -1.83 -8.12 13.41
CA ALA A 31 -0.53 -7.45 13.32
C ALA A 31 -0.59 -6.19 12.43
N PHE A 32 -1.38 -6.23 11.35
CA PHE A 32 -1.60 -5.09 10.45
C PHE A 32 -2.39 -3.97 11.12
N ILE A 33 -3.46 -4.31 11.83
CA ILE A 33 -4.26 -3.33 12.58
C ILE A 33 -3.39 -2.65 13.65
N ASP A 34 -2.57 -3.42 14.37
CA ASP A 34 -1.63 -2.89 15.36
C ASP A 34 -0.54 -2.02 14.74
N LEU A 35 -0.09 -2.34 13.53
CA LEU A 35 0.86 -1.51 12.78
C LEU A 35 0.28 -0.11 12.52
N ILE A 36 -0.95 -0.05 12.01
CA ILE A 36 -1.65 1.21 11.70
C ILE A 36 -1.77 2.07 12.95
N ARG A 37 -2.22 1.47 14.05
CA ARG A 37 -2.37 2.16 15.35
C ARG A 37 -1.04 2.68 15.88
N SER A 38 0.05 1.92 15.71
CA SER A 38 1.36 2.27 16.26
C SER A 38 2.19 3.23 15.41
N HIS A 39 1.97 3.29 14.10
CA HIS A 39 2.79 4.07 13.16
C HIS A 39 2.15 5.40 12.72
N THR A 40 1.03 5.78 13.34
CA THR A 40 0.33 7.05 13.01
C THR A 40 0.06 7.11 11.51
N ILE A 41 -0.53 6.04 10.98
CA ILE A 41 -0.87 5.92 9.56
C ILE A 41 -2.25 6.51 9.32
N PHE A 42 -2.37 7.34 8.29
CA PHE A 42 -3.64 7.88 7.85
C PHE A 42 -3.72 7.85 6.33
N VAL A 43 -4.89 7.50 5.81
CA VAL A 43 -5.25 7.61 4.41
C VAL A 43 -6.47 8.50 4.31
N ARG A 44 -6.42 9.48 3.41
CA ARG A 44 -7.51 10.42 3.16
C ARG A 44 -7.91 10.41 1.70
N ASP A 45 -9.18 10.65 1.46
CA ASP A 45 -9.79 10.90 0.16
C ASP A 45 -9.36 12.28 -0.36
N GLY A 46 -8.69 12.30 -1.51
CA GLY A 46 -8.39 13.50 -2.29
C GLY A 46 -9.48 13.83 -3.32
N GLY A 47 -10.45 12.93 -3.50
CA GLY A 47 -11.52 12.99 -4.48
C GLY A 47 -11.23 12.14 -5.72
N VAL A 48 -12.26 12.01 -6.56
CA VAL A 48 -12.09 11.39 -7.88
C VAL A 48 -11.25 12.30 -8.76
N PHE A 49 -10.15 11.75 -9.24
CA PHE A 49 -9.23 12.39 -10.15
C PHE A 49 -9.41 11.82 -11.57
N LYS A 50 -8.68 12.42 -12.51
CA LYS A 50 -8.61 12.07 -13.93
C LYS A 50 -8.78 10.56 -14.18
N ASP A 51 -9.55 10.22 -15.22
CA ASP A 51 -9.79 8.84 -15.65
C ASP A 51 -10.44 7.95 -14.57
N LEU A 52 -11.21 8.56 -13.64
CA LEU A 52 -11.97 7.91 -12.56
C LEU A 52 -11.13 7.25 -11.47
N MET A 53 -9.83 7.54 -11.42
CA MET A 53 -8.96 7.08 -10.34
C MET A 53 -9.26 7.87 -9.07
N LEU A 54 -9.31 7.18 -7.93
CA LEU A 54 -9.43 7.82 -6.63
C LEU A 54 -8.07 8.39 -6.21
N GLU A 55 -7.96 9.70 -6.04
CA GLU A 55 -6.79 10.31 -5.43
C GLU A 55 -6.85 10.08 -3.91
N VAL A 56 -5.74 9.62 -3.33
CA VAL A 56 -5.62 9.44 -1.89
C VAL A 56 -4.32 10.04 -1.36
N GLU A 57 -4.38 10.61 -0.18
CA GLU A 57 -3.21 11.04 0.57
C GLU A 57 -2.87 10.01 1.64
N LEU A 58 -1.75 9.31 1.48
CA LEU A 58 -1.18 8.46 2.51
C LEU A 58 -0.21 9.27 3.37
N LYS A 59 -0.39 9.22 4.68
CA LYS A 59 0.56 9.70 5.68
C LYS A 59 1.08 8.53 6.51
N ILE A 60 2.39 8.42 6.64
CA ILE A 60 3.04 7.55 7.63
C ILE A 60 4.03 8.41 8.42
N LYS A 61 3.81 8.53 9.74
CA LYS A 61 4.57 9.42 10.62
C LYS A 61 4.57 10.88 10.12
N GLN A 62 5.67 11.37 9.55
CA GLN A 62 5.82 12.74 9.04
C GLN A 62 5.92 12.83 7.51
N LYS A 63 5.84 11.69 6.81
CA LYS A 63 5.91 11.63 5.36
C LYS A 63 4.53 11.50 4.74
N TYR A 64 4.38 12.04 3.54
CA TYR A 64 3.14 12.11 2.79
C TYR A 64 3.38 11.66 1.35
N TRP A 65 2.42 10.94 0.79
CA TRP A 65 2.39 10.54 -0.60
C TRP A 65 0.99 10.74 -1.16
N THR A 66 0.91 11.23 -2.39
CA THR A 66 -0.31 11.21 -3.18
C THR A 66 -0.29 9.98 -4.07
N LEU A 67 -1.34 9.18 -4.00
CA LEU A 67 -1.52 7.96 -4.77
C LEU A 67 -2.85 8.04 -5.51
N TYR A 68 -2.91 7.38 -6.66
CA TYR A 68 -4.12 7.19 -7.44
C TYR A 68 -4.45 5.71 -7.42
N LEU A 69 -5.61 5.37 -6.87
CA LEU A 69 -6.09 4.01 -6.67
C LEU A 69 -7.27 3.73 -7.57
N GLU A 70 -7.43 2.46 -7.94
CA GLU A 70 -8.73 1.97 -8.37
C GLU A 70 -9.59 1.60 -7.17
N ASP A 71 -10.80 2.15 -7.15
CA ASP A 71 -11.85 1.78 -6.21
C ASP A 71 -13.12 1.37 -6.96
N GLU A 72 -12.98 0.44 -7.92
CA GLU A 72 -14.11 -0.04 -8.74
C GLU A 72 -15.27 -0.60 -7.93
N ARG A 73 -14.97 -1.09 -6.72
CA ARG A 73 -15.92 -1.73 -5.81
C ARG A 73 -16.52 -0.76 -4.78
N GLY A 74 -16.07 0.49 -4.74
CA GLY A 74 -16.51 1.49 -3.78
C GLY A 74 -16.22 1.10 -2.33
N ASP A 75 -15.11 0.38 -2.11
CA ASP A 75 -14.71 -0.14 -0.81
C ASP A 75 -13.90 0.89 0.00
N PHE A 76 -13.51 2.03 -0.59
CA PHE A 76 -12.81 3.07 0.16
C PHE A 76 -13.73 3.76 1.18
N ASP A 77 -13.37 3.64 2.47
CA ASP A 77 -14.05 4.32 3.57
C ASP A 77 -13.01 4.89 4.55
N GLU A 78 -12.85 6.21 4.59
CA GLU A 78 -11.91 6.89 5.50
C GLU A 78 -12.10 6.53 6.98
N LYS A 79 -13.30 6.07 7.38
CA LYS A 79 -13.53 5.63 8.76
C LYS A 79 -12.86 4.29 9.06
N ASN A 80 -12.60 3.48 8.03
CA ASN A 80 -11.92 2.20 8.10
C ASN A 80 -10.48 2.31 7.57
N GLN A 81 -9.61 2.93 8.36
CA GLN A 81 -8.19 3.13 8.01
C GLN A 81 -7.43 1.83 7.66
N PRO A 82 -7.68 0.68 8.32
CA PRO A 82 -7.16 -0.60 7.84
C PRO A 82 -7.57 -0.95 6.42
N LEU A 83 -8.84 -0.77 6.06
CA LEU A 83 -9.32 -0.99 4.70
C LEU A 83 -8.67 -0.02 3.70
N CYS A 84 -8.58 1.26 4.04
CA CYS A 84 -7.89 2.23 3.16
C CYS A 84 -6.41 1.89 2.95
N LEU A 85 -5.67 1.52 4.01
CA LEU A 85 -4.27 1.14 3.87
C LEU A 85 -4.12 -0.16 3.06
N PHE A 86 -5.03 -1.13 3.26
CA PHE A 86 -5.09 -2.33 2.45
C PHE A 86 -5.24 -1.99 0.96
N LEU A 87 -6.18 -1.12 0.59
CA LEU A 87 -6.41 -0.72 -0.80
C LEU A 87 -5.17 -0.06 -1.41
N VAL A 88 -4.48 0.79 -0.64
CA VAL A 88 -3.20 1.38 -1.06
C VAL A 88 -2.15 0.29 -1.33
N LEU A 89 -1.94 -0.63 -0.39
CA LEU A 89 -0.92 -1.69 -0.53
C LEU A 89 -1.26 -2.63 -1.70
N TYR A 90 -2.53 -2.99 -1.85
CA TYR A 90 -3.01 -3.82 -2.94
C TYR A 90 -2.72 -3.17 -4.32
N ASN A 91 -3.02 -1.88 -4.49
CA ASN A 91 -2.72 -1.16 -5.73
C ASN A 91 -1.20 -1.07 -6.01
N LEU A 92 -0.37 -0.92 -4.97
CA LEU A 92 1.09 -0.94 -5.11
C LEU A 92 1.61 -2.34 -5.50
N GLU A 93 0.99 -3.41 -5.00
CA GLU A 93 1.30 -4.79 -5.40
C GLU A 93 0.95 -5.03 -6.87
N LEU A 94 -0.22 -4.58 -7.34
CA LEU A 94 -0.60 -4.63 -8.75
C LEU A 94 0.39 -3.87 -9.65
N PHE A 95 0.89 -2.72 -9.21
CA PHE A 95 1.95 -1.99 -9.91
C PHE A 95 3.24 -2.83 -10.02
N THR A 96 3.69 -3.44 -8.91
CA THR A 96 4.92 -4.26 -8.88
C THR A 96 4.81 -5.50 -9.77
N ASP A 97 3.61 -6.08 -9.88
CA ASP A 97 3.33 -7.21 -10.77
C ASP A 97 3.12 -6.79 -12.24
N SER A 98 2.99 -5.49 -12.51
CA SER A 98 2.76 -4.98 -13.86
C SER A 98 3.98 -5.19 -14.77
N ARG A 99 3.74 -5.70 -15.98
CA ARG A 99 4.79 -5.91 -16.99
C ARG A 99 5.12 -4.63 -17.78
N GLY A 100 5.28 -3.51 -17.08
CA GLY A 100 5.59 -2.21 -17.65
C GLY A 100 4.40 -1.27 -17.84
N TYR A 101 4.71 0.01 -18.11
CA TYR A 101 3.76 1.13 -18.15
C TYR A 101 2.56 0.90 -19.07
N PHE A 102 2.78 0.35 -20.28
CA PHE A 102 1.68 0.15 -21.23
C PHE A 102 0.68 -0.90 -20.72
N ASN A 103 1.17 -1.98 -20.11
CA ASN A 103 0.30 -2.99 -19.52
C ASN A 103 -0.44 -2.46 -18.30
N TRP A 104 0.25 -1.70 -17.45
CA TRP A 104 -0.33 -1.01 -16.30
C TRP A 104 -1.48 -0.10 -16.75
N CYS A 105 -1.28 0.77 -17.74
CA CYS A 105 -2.35 1.61 -18.28
C CYS A 105 -3.52 0.81 -18.82
N LYS A 106 -3.25 -0.31 -19.51
CA LYS A 106 -4.31 -1.14 -20.08
C LYS A 106 -5.17 -1.81 -19.01
N VAL A 107 -4.54 -2.34 -17.95
CA VAL A 107 -5.24 -2.94 -16.80
C VAL A 107 -6.15 -1.90 -16.17
N HIS A 108 -5.65 -0.66 -16.04
CA HIS A 108 -6.35 0.41 -15.35
C HIS A 108 -7.24 1.31 -16.23
N GLY A 109 -7.46 0.94 -17.50
CA GLY A 109 -8.24 1.75 -18.44
C GLY A 109 -7.66 3.15 -18.73
N LEU A 110 -6.39 3.40 -18.41
CA LEU A 110 -5.75 4.71 -18.50
C LEU A 110 -5.24 5.02 -19.91
N ASN A 111 -5.21 6.30 -20.25
CA ASN A 111 -4.59 6.75 -21.50
C ASN A 111 -3.06 6.64 -21.43
N SER A 112 -2.49 5.67 -22.13
CA SER A 112 -1.04 5.43 -22.21
C SER A 112 -0.24 6.53 -22.94
N SER A 113 -0.90 7.49 -23.58
CA SER A 113 -0.26 8.69 -24.15
C SER A 113 -0.20 9.85 -23.14
N SER A 114 -0.75 9.68 -21.95
CA SER A 114 -0.78 10.70 -20.90
C SER A 114 0.60 10.86 -20.25
N SER A 115 1.23 12.02 -20.45
CA SER A 115 2.49 12.36 -19.78
C SER A 115 2.37 12.34 -18.25
N PHE A 116 1.20 12.69 -17.73
CA PHE A 116 0.88 12.61 -16.30
C PHE A 116 1.02 11.18 -15.78
N TRP A 117 0.36 10.20 -16.43
CA TRP A 117 0.39 8.82 -15.98
C TRP A 117 1.76 8.18 -16.16
N LEU A 118 2.49 8.56 -17.20
CA LEU A 118 3.87 8.11 -17.39
C LEU A 118 4.79 8.61 -16.27
N ASN A 119 4.65 9.87 -15.87
CA ASN A 119 5.43 10.44 -14.77
C ASN A 119 5.04 9.79 -13.44
N TYR A 120 3.75 9.66 -13.15
CA TYR A 120 3.27 8.97 -11.96
C TYR A 120 3.76 7.52 -11.89
N TYR A 121 3.68 6.76 -12.99
CA TYR A 121 4.19 5.39 -13.05
C TYR A 121 5.69 5.28 -12.77
N ARG A 122 6.49 6.24 -13.24
CA ARG A 122 7.93 6.31 -12.94
C ARG A 122 8.17 6.59 -11.46
N ASP A 123 7.35 7.46 -10.85
CA ASP A 123 7.44 7.79 -9.44
C ASP A 123 6.95 6.66 -8.53
N LEU A 124 6.01 5.83 -8.98
CA LEU A 124 5.45 4.71 -8.23
C LEU A 124 6.53 3.76 -7.70
N GLY A 125 7.57 3.47 -8.48
CA GLY A 125 8.68 2.62 -8.02
C GLY A 125 9.43 3.19 -6.82
N ARG A 126 9.62 4.52 -6.77
CA ARG A 126 10.21 5.21 -5.62
C ARG A 126 9.24 5.25 -4.44
N ILE A 127 7.97 5.59 -4.70
CA ILE A 127 6.92 5.69 -3.69
C ILE A 127 6.73 4.34 -2.98
N GLU A 128 6.67 3.25 -3.73
CA GLU A 128 6.52 1.89 -3.21
C GLU A 128 7.67 1.53 -2.26
N GLN A 129 8.91 1.79 -2.67
CA GLN A 129 10.09 1.54 -1.84
C GLN A 129 10.08 2.39 -0.56
N GLU A 130 9.76 3.67 -0.66
CA GLU A 130 9.68 4.57 0.49
C GLU A 130 8.62 4.11 1.49
N ILE A 131 7.44 3.72 1.02
CA ILE A 131 6.35 3.21 1.86
C ILE A 131 6.77 1.89 2.53
N ARG A 132 7.35 0.94 1.78
CA ARG A 132 7.82 -0.33 2.37
C ARG A 132 8.87 -0.12 3.45
N LEU A 133 9.78 0.84 3.26
CA LEU A 133 10.77 1.18 4.28
C LEU A 133 10.10 1.74 5.55
N GLU A 134 9.10 2.61 5.42
CA GLU A 134 8.38 3.16 6.58
C GLU A 134 7.53 2.14 7.31
N LEU A 135 6.95 1.18 6.57
CA LEU A 135 6.24 0.02 7.10
C LEU A 135 7.18 -1.11 7.55
N LYS A 136 8.51 -0.92 7.40
CA LYS A 136 9.55 -1.89 7.77
C LYS A 136 9.32 -3.27 7.14
N GLY A 137 8.92 -3.28 5.87
CA GLY A 137 8.68 -4.49 5.09
C GLY A 137 7.39 -5.25 5.45
N PHE A 138 6.46 -4.62 6.19
CA PHE A 138 5.13 -5.20 6.36
C PHE A 138 4.41 -5.28 5.01
N ASN A 139 3.90 -6.46 4.68
CA ASN A 139 3.18 -6.73 3.43
C ASN A 139 1.68 -6.79 3.67
N ASN A 140 0.90 -6.80 2.59
CA ASN A 140 -0.54 -6.93 2.68
C ASN A 140 -0.96 -8.22 3.44
N PRO A 141 -1.76 -8.14 4.52
CA PRO A 141 -2.20 -9.31 5.27
C PRO A 141 -3.36 -10.06 4.60
N VAL A 142 -4.01 -9.44 3.61
CA VAL A 142 -5.13 -10.00 2.86
C VAL A 142 -4.63 -10.33 1.46
N SER A 143 -4.85 -11.56 1.01
CA SER A 143 -4.45 -11.95 -0.34
C SER A 143 -5.33 -11.25 -1.38
N GLY A 144 -4.78 -10.98 -2.57
CA GLY A 144 -5.58 -10.45 -3.68
C GLY A 144 -6.77 -11.35 -4.04
N VAL A 145 -6.63 -12.67 -3.89
CA VAL A 145 -7.72 -13.63 -4.13
C VAL A 145 -8.86 -13.44 -3.12
N ASP A 146 -8.54 -13.26 -1.83
CA ASP A 146 -9.56 -13.06 -0.80
C ASP A 146 -10.35 -11.75 -1.02
N TYR A 147 -9.66 -10.72 -1.49
CA TYR A 147 -10.28 -9.45 -1.89
C TYR A 147 -11.21 -9.62 -3.09
N GLU A 148 -10.71 -10.25 -4.17
CA GLU A 148 -11.50 -10.46 -5.38
C GLU A 148 -12.77 -11.27 -5.11
N LEU A 149 -12.67 -12.31 -4.27
CA LEU A 149 -13.77 -13.21 -3.91
C LEU A 149 -14.62 -12.71 -2.73
N ARG A 150 -14.31 -11.54 -2.15
CA ARG A 150 -14.97 -10.98 -0.95
C ARG A 150 -15.12 -12.00 0.19
N ASN A 151 -14.03 -12.66 0.55
CA ASN A 151 -14.08 -13.74 1.54
C ASN A 151 -12.95 -13.61 2.58
N GLY A 152 -12.91 -14.58 3.50
CA GLY A 152 -11.79 -14.75 4.43
C GLY A 152 -11.43 -13.47 5.19
N SER A 153 -10.13 -13.16 5.20
CA SER A 153 -9.55 -12.02 5.93
C SER A 153 -10.06 -10.67 5.44
N PHE A 154 -10.53 -10.55 4.19
CA PHE A 154 -11.09 -9.31 3.68
C PHE A 154 -12.42 -8.96 4.36
N LEU A 155 -13.26 -9.96 4.67
CA LEU A 155 -14.52 -9.72 5.38
C LEU A 155 -14.28 -9.20 6.81
N SER A 156 -13.26 -9.70 7.50
CA SER A 156 -12.86 -9.20 8.81
C SER A 156 -12.40 -7.74 8.73
N LEU A 157 -11.64 -7.39 7.69
CA LEU A 157 -11.18 -6.03 7.44
C LEU A 157 -12.36 -5.06 7.22
N ILE A 158 -13.38 -5.44 6.43
CA ILE A 158 -14.59 -4.63 6.21
C ILE A 158 -15.36 -4.42 7.53
N LYS A 159 -15.51 -5.46 8.34
CA LYS A 159 -16.26 -5.39 9.61
C LYS A 159 -15.55 -4.57 10.69
N GLY A 160 -14.27 -4.24 10.49
CA GLY A 160 -13.45 -3.56 11.50
C GLY A 160 -13.15 -4.46 12.71
N GLU A 161 -13.16 -5.79 12.52
CA GLU A 161 -12.89 -6.82 13.53
C GLU A 161 -11.39 -7.14 13.64
#